data_AF-A0A8T3MNU1-F1
#
_entry.id   AF-A0A8T3MNU1-F1
#
_cell.length_a   1.000
_cell.length_b   1.000
_cell.length_c   1.000
_cell.angle_alpha   90.00
_cell.angle_beta   90.00
_cell.angle_gamma   90.00
#
_symmetry.space_group_name_H-M   'P 1'
#
loop_
_entity.id
_entity.type
_entity.pdbx_description
1 polymer ?
#
loop_
_entity_poly.entity_id
_entity_poly.type
_entity_poly.pdbx_seq_one_letter_code
_entity_poly.pdbx_strand_id
1 'polypeptide(L)'
;TNPQKLVDVGLAGGPPVTFGGNRLAVIVPVDNPAGIRSPADLARSGVKVIAAGTEVPITRYASQVVDNLAHEAGYSVGFAAAYAANVASREDNVKAVVAKIELGEGDAAIVYATDAEASAKVMAIEVPEAANVPARYDGVVVKSAEDPSAATAFLDWLAGPDGQAILTRAGFLPAS
;
A
#
# COMPACT_ATOMS: atom_id res chain seq x y z
N THR A 1 14.72 -6.36 3.41
CA THR A 1 13.35 -6.91 3.49
C THR A 1 13.34 -8.18 4.35
N ASN A 2 12.19 -8.78 4.65
CA ASN A 2 12.17 -10.05 5.41
C ASN A 2 12.93 -11.19 4.69
N PRO A 3 12.83 -11.35 3.36
CA PRO A 3 13.68 -12.28 2.60
C PRO A 3 15.18 -12.02 2.75
N GLN A 4 15.61 -10.76 2.74
CA GLN A 4 17.03 -10.43 2.98
C GLN A 4 17.50 -10.89 4.37
N LYS A 5 16.67 -10.73 5.41
CA LYS A 5 17.03 -11.22 6.76
C LYS A 5 17.31 -12.72 6.76
N LEU A 6 16.57 -13.52 5.99
CA LEU A 6 16.80 -14.97 5.85
C LEU A 6 18.12 -15.27 5.15
N VAL A 7 18.53 -14.45 4.18
CA VAL A 7 19.85 -14.53 3.54
C VAL A 7 20.95 -14.24 4.56
N ASP A 8 20.80 -13.15 5.32
CA ASP A 8 21.79 -12.68 6.28
C ASP A 8 22.05 -13.71 7.39
N VAL A 9 21.02 -14.42 7.85
CA VAL A 9 21.16 -15.51 8.84
C VAL A 9 21.47 -16.88 8.23
N GLY A 10 21.73 -16.93 6.91
CA GLY A 10 22.12 -18.16 6.22
C GLY A 10 21.01 -19.22 6.14
N LEU A 11 19.74 -18.81 6.19
CA LEU A 11 18.57 -19.69 6.05
C LEU A 11 18.01 -19.71 4.62
N ALA A 12 18.49 -18.85 3.72
CA ALA A 12 18.11 -18.83 2.31
C ALA A 12 19.01 -19.73 1.44
N GLY A 13 18.40 -20.37 0.43
CA GLY A 13 19.08 -21.16 -0.60
C GLY A 13 19.63 -20.33 -1.76
N GLY A 14 19.37 -19.02 -1.79
CA GLY A 14 19.81 -18.09 -2.83
C GLY A 14 19.49 -16.63 -2.46
N PRO A 15 19.75 -15.67 -3.36
CA PRO A 15 19.39 -14.27 -3.14
C PRO A 15 17.85 -14.07 -3.20
N PRO A 16 17.31 -12.98 -2.63
CA PRO A 16 15.92 -12.61 -2.84
C PRO A 16 15.65 -12.27 -4.31
N VAL A 17 14.45 -12.63 -4.77
CA VAL A 17 13.91 -12.28 -6.09
C VAL A 17 12.75 -11.32 -5.87
N THR A 18 12.87 -10.10 -6.40
CA THR A 18 11.75 -9.16 -6.42
C THR A 18 10.78 -9.59 -7.52
N PHE A 19 9.52 -9.78 -7.16
CA PHE A 19 8.48 -10.19 -8.10
C PHE A 19 7.40 -9.13 -8.31
N GLY A 20 7.40 -8.05 -7.54
CA GLY A 20 6.49 -6.95 -7.78
C GLY A 20 6.60 -5.87 -6.72
N GLY A 21 5.72 -4.88 -6.85
CA GLY A 21 5.56 -3.85 -5.86
C GLY A 21 4.13 -3.36 -5.77
N ASN A 22 3.93 -2.37 -4.91
CA ASN A 22 2.65 -1.73 -4.75
C ASN A 22 2.84 -0.24 -4.48
N ARG A 23 1.85 0.57 -4.83
CA ARG A 23 1.82 2.00 -4.51
C ARG A 23 0.67 2.28 -3.59
N LEU A 24 0.78 3.40 -2.87
CA LEU A 24 -0.28 3.84 -1.99
C LEU A 24 -1.26 4.68 -2.81
N ALA A 25 -2.53 4.57 -2.47
CA ALA A 25 -3.62 5.34 -3.03
C ALA A 25 -4.49 5.88 -1.89
N VAL A 26 -5.15 7.00 -2.15
CA VAL A 26 -6.25 7.45 -1.30
C VAL A 26 -7.52 6.80 -1.83
N ILE A 27 -8.32 6.16 -0.99
CA ILE A 27 -9.64 5.66 -1.37
C ILE A 27 -10.72 6.52 -0.74
N VAL A 28 -11.84 6.65 -1.45
CA VAL A 28 -13.08 7.28 -1.00
C VAL A 28 -14.28 6.44 -1.39
N PRO A 29 -15.47 6.61 -0.77
CA PRO A 29 -16.70 6.01 -1.29
C PRO A 29 -16.92 6.40 -2.76
N VAL A 30 -17.50 5.52 -3.57
CA VAL A 30 -17.66 5.76 -5.03
C VAL A 30 -18.49 7.01 -5.36
N ASP A 31 -19.45 7.36 -4.50
CA ASP A 31 -20.26 8.58 -4.59
C ASP A 31 -19.55 9.82 -4.03
N ASN A 32 -18.46 9.63 -3.28
CA ASN A 32 -17.56 10.64 -2.74
C ASN A 32 -18.27 11.88 -2.15
N PRO A 33 -19.11 11.70 -1.11
CA PRO A 33 -19.94 12.77 -0.57
C PRO A 33 -19.12 13.91 0.05
N ALA A 34 -17.91 13.62 0.53
CA ALA A 34 -16.97 14.61 1.07
C ALA A 34 -16.25 15.46 0.01
N GLY A 35 -16.37 15.08 -1.27
CA GLY A 35 -15.76 15.78 -2.39
C GLY A 35 -14.23 15.84 -2.29
N ILE A 36 -13.60 14.73 -1.87
CA ILE A 36 -12.14 14.57 -1.85
C ILE A 36 -11.69 14.34 -3.29
N ARG A 37 -10.78 15.18 -3.81
CA ARG A 37 -10.30 15.09 -5.20
C ARG A 37 -8.80 14.91 -5.29
N SER A 38 -8.09 15.13 -4.19
CA SER A 38 -6.65 15.02 -4.09
C SER A 38 -6.23 14.63 -2.68
N PRO A 39 -5.00 14.11 -2.49
CA PRO A 39 -4.49 13.86 -1.15
C PRO A 39 -4.42 15.12 -0.26
N ALA A 40 -4.34 16.32 -0.85
CA ALA A 40 -4.37 17.59 -0.11
C ALA A 40 -5.68 17.77 0.68
N ASP A 41 -6.78 17.21 0.18
CA ASP A 41 -8.09 17.31 0.84
C ASP A 41 -8.14 16.53 2.16
N LEU A 42 -7.22 15.58 2.41
CA LEU A 42 -7.18 14.82 3.66
C LEU A 42 -6.91 15.70 4.90
N ALA A 43 -6.37 16.90 4.70
CA ALA A 43 -6.14 17.89 5.75
C ALA A 43 -7.27 18.92 5.89
N ARG A 44 -8.35 18.85 5.09
CA ARG A 44 -9.50 19.75 5.23
C ARG A 44 -10.22 19.46 6.53
N SER A 45 -10.54 20.51 7.29
CA SER A 45 -11.30 20.38 8.53
C SER A 45 -12.62 19.66 8.30
N GLY A 46 -12.92 18.67 9.16
CA GLY A 46 -14.16 17.90 9.13
C GLY A 46 -14.12 16.64 8.28
N VAL A 47 -13.03 16.38 7.54
CA VAL A 47 -12.81 15.10 6.85
C VAL A 47 -12.53 14.00 7.87
N LYS A 48 -13.19 12.84 7.73
CA LYS A 48 -12.99 11.65 8.56
C LYS A 48 -12.08 10.66 7.85
N VAL A 49 -10.85 10.55 8.31
CA VAL A 49 -9.88 9.58 7.80
C VAL A 49 -9.95 8.28 8.60
N ILE A 50 -10.07 7.15 7.90
CA ILE A 50 -9.86 5.81 8.49
C ILE A 50 -8.41 5.42 8.23
N ALA A 51 -7.64 5.25 9.29
CA ALA A 51 -6.24 4.84 9.20
C ALA A 51 -6.06 3.37 9.58
N ALA A 52 -4.92 2.78 9.21
CA ALA A 52 -4.51 1.51 9.79
C ALA A 52 -3.92 1.71 11.20
N GLY A 53 -4.04 0.69 12.05
CA GLY A 53 -3.44 0.62 13.39
C GLY A 53 -1.91 0.62 13.34
N THR A 54 -1.25 0.97 14.46
CA THR A 54 0.22 1.14 14.50
C THR A 54 0.99 -0.11 14.10
N GLU A 55 0.46 -1.30 14.41
CA GLU A 55 1.10 -2.59 14.13
C GLU A 55 0.81 -3.12 12.72
N VAL A 56 -0.05 -2.44 11.94
CA VAL A 56 -0.36 -2.86 10.58
C VAL A 56 0.78 -2.45 9.64
N PRO A 57 1.32 -3.36 8.81
CA PRO A 57 2.49 -3.07 7.98
C PRO A 57 2.39 -1.83 7.09
N ILE A 58 1.19 -1.50 6.60
CA ILE A 58 0.97 -0.33 5.74
C ILE A 58 1.19 1.00 6.46
N THR A 59 1.03 1.05 7.78
CA THR A 59 1.00 2.29 8.56
C THR A 59 2.28 3.09 8.40
N ARG A 60 3.44 2.41 8.34
CA ARG A 60 4.71 3.07 8.05
C ARG A 60 4.71 3.77 6.68
N TYR A 61 4.21 3.10 5.65
CA TYR A 61 4.16 3.65 4.29
C TYR A 61 3.19 4.83 4.22
N ALA A 62 2.00 4.71 4.84
CA ALA A 62 1.01 5.77 4.88
C ALA A 62 1.53 7.02 5.61
N SER A 63 2.20 6.85 6.76
CA SER A 63 2.83 7.97 7.47
C SER A 63 3.90 8.65 6.63
N GLN A 64 4.74 7.88 5.94
CA GLN A 64 5.78 8.45 5.09
C GLN A 64 5.21 9.17 3.87
N VAL A 65 4.10 8.68 3.29
CA VAL A 65 3.35 9.41 2.26
C VAL A 65 2.86 10.75 2.81
N VAL A 66 2.25 10.77 4.00
CA VAL A 66 1.78 12.02 4.63
C VAL A 66 2.92 13.01 4.88
N ASP A 67 4.06 12.51 5.36
CA ASP A 67 5.25 13.32 5.58
C ASP A 67 5.79 13.89 4.27
N ASN A 68 5.87 13.08 3.21
CA ASN A 68 6.32 13.55 1.89
C ASN A 68 5.35 14.60 1.33
N LEU A 69 4.04 14.35 1.37
CA LEU A 69 3.01 15.29 0.93
C LEU A 69 3.12 16.63 1.66
N ALA A 70 3.45 16.64 2.96
CA ALA A 70 3.64 17.88 3.72
C ALA A 70 4.79 18.77 3.19
N HIS A 71 5.70 18.22 2.38
CA HIS A 71 6.80 18.93 1.75
C HIS A 71 6.58 19.22 0.25
N GLU A 72 5.49 18.71 -0.33
CA GLU A 72 5.16 18.93 -1.74
C GLU A 72 4.54 20.31 -1.99
N ALA A 73 4.73 20.81 -3.22
CA ALA A 73 4.08 22.04 -3.65
C ALA A 73 2.54 21.89 -3.66
N GLY A 74 1.83 22.89 -3.12
CA GLY A 74 0.36 22.89 -3.05
C GLY A 74 -0.21 22.28 -1.76
N TYR A 75 0.62 21.79 -0.84
CA TYR A 75 0.22 21.34 0.48
C TYR A 75 0.47 22.43 1.53
N SER A 76 -0.39 22.50 2.55
CA SER A 76 -0.32 23.54 3.57
C SER A 76 0.79 23.29 4.59
N VAL A 77 1.37 24.38 5.11
CA VAL A 77 2.21 24.33 6.32
C VAL A 77 1.33 23.78 7.45
N GLY A 78 1.65 22.57 7.93
CA GLY A 78 0.84 21.85 8.92
C GLY A 78 -0.04 20.73 8.37
N PHE A 79 0.07 20.37 7.08
CA PHE A 79 -0.67 19.27 6.46
C PHE A 79 -0.68 17.99 7.31
N ALA A 80 0.48 17.51 7.76
CA ALA A 80 0.59 16.29 8.54
C ALA A 80 -0.18 16.35 9.88
N ALA A 81 -0.15 17.51 10.56
CA ALA A 81 -0.88 17.71 11.80
C ALA A 81 -2.39 17.77 11.57
N ALA A 82 -2.83 18.44 10.50
CA ALA A 82 -4.23 18.51 10.12
C ALA A 82 -4.78 17.14 9.67
N TYR A 83 -4.01 16.38 8.89
CA TYR A 83 -4.30 14.98 8.57
C TYR A 83 -4.46 14.14 9.84
N ALA A 84 -3.51 14.24 10.79
CA ALA A 84 -3.55 13.47 12.03
C ALA A 84 -4.78 13.81 12.89
N ALA A 85 -5.19 15.09 12.93
CA ALA A 85 -6.40 15.53 13.62
C ALA A 85 -7.69 15.00 12.97
N ASN A 86 -7.66 14.67 11.67
CA ASN A 86 -8.77 14.11 10.92
C ASN A 86 -8.87 12.57 11.01
N VAL A 87 -7.91 11.88 11.62
CA VAL A 87 -7.98 10.42 11.80
C VAL A 87 -9.08 10.10 12.82
N ALA A 88 -10.20 9.58 12.33
CA ALA A 88 -11.39 9.27 13.13
C ALA A 88 -11.35 7.86 13.74
N SER A 89 -10.71 6.91 13.06
CA SER A 89 -10.51 5.55 13.60
C SER A 89 -9.23 4.90 13.06
N ARG A 90 -8.84 3.80 13.72
CA ARG A 90 -7.70 2.98 13.36
C ARG A 90 -8.10 1.51 13.36
N GLU A 91 -7.84 0.81 12.27
CA GLU A 91 -8.24 -0.59 12.10
C GLU A 91 -7.06 -1.55 12.05
N ASP A 92 -7.26 -2.77 12.53
CA ASP A 92 -6.20 -3.77 12.70
C ASP A 92 -5.74 -4.46 11.41
N ASN A 93 -6.37 -4.14 10.27
CA ASN A 93 -5.93 -4.59 8.95
C ASN A 93 -6.55 -3.72 7.84
N VAL A 94 -5.95 -3.77 6.65
CA VAL A 94 -6.38 -2.96 5.50
C VAL A 94 -7.77 -3.33 5.00
N LYS A 95 -8.19 -4.60 5.12
CA LYS A 95 -9.56 -5.00 4.73
C LYS A 95 -10.62 -4.31 5.59
N ALA A 96 -10.36 -4.16 6.89
CA ALA A 96 -11.26 -3.43 7.79
C ALA A 96 -11.28 -1.92 7.47
N VAL A 97 -10.14 -1.33 7.11
CA VAL A 97 -10.08 0.06 6.62
C VAL A 97 -10.96 0.23 5.39
N VAL A 98 -10.78 -0.60 4.36
CA VAL A 98 -11.57 -0.56 3.12
C VAL A 98 -13.06 -0.73 3.44
N ALA A 99 -13.42 -1.74 4.25
CA ALA A 99 -14.81 -1.99 4.62
C ALA A 99 -15.50 -0.78 5.27
N LYS A 100 -14.79 -0.02 6.12
CA LYS A 100 -15.36 1.21 6.71
C LYS A 100 -15.59 2.32 5.69
N ILE A 101 -14.72 2.45 4.70
CA ILE A 101 -14.95 3.38 3.58
C ILE A 101 -16.14 2.92 2.74
N GLU A 102 -16.27 1.62 2.45
CA GLU A 102 -17.43 1.07 1.73
C GLU A 102 -18.76 1.30 2.46
N LEU A 103 -18.73 1.32 3.80
CA LEU A 103 -19.90 1.56 4.65
C LEU A 103 -20.17 3.05 4.89
N GLY A 104 -19.30 3.94 4.39
CA GLY A 104 -19.42 5.40 4.61
C GLY A 104 -19.13 5.82 6.06
N GLU A 105 -18.45 4.99 6.85
CA GLU A 105 -18.04 5.33 8.22
C GLU A 105 -16.89 6.35 8.26
N GLY A 106 -16.15 6.48 7.15
CA GLY A 106 -15.19 7.55 6.92
C GLY A 106 -15.21 8.04 5.47
N ASP A 107 -14.62 9.21 5.27
CA ASP A 107 -14.61 9.92 4.00
C ASP A 107 -13.44 9.47 3.10
N ALA A 108 -12.32 9.10 3.72
CA ALA A 108 -11.14 8.66 2.99
C ALA A 108 -10.21 7.74 3.81
N ALA A 109 -9.37 6.99 3.12
CA ALA A 109 -8.28 6.22 3.73
C ALA A 109 -7.06 6.14 2.80
N ILE A 110 -5.87 5.92 3.36
CA ILE A 110 -4.67 5.56 2.58
C ILE A 110 -4.51 4.04 2.62
N VAL A 111 -4.57 3.39 1.45
CA VAL A 111 -4.45 1.93 1.27
C VAL A 111 -3.48 1.61 0.12
N TYR A 112 -3.23 0.34 -0.17
CA TYR A 112 -2.52 -0.01 -1.41
C TYR A 112 -3.47 0.09 -2.61
N ALA A 113 -2.93 0.43 -3.79
CA ALA A 113 -3.71 0.51 -5.02
C ALA A 113 -4.46 -0.81 -5.32
N THR A 114 -3.84 -1.95 -5.03
CA THR A 114 -4.46 -3.28 -5.19
C THR A 114 -5.67 -3.49 -4.29
N ASP A 115 -5.70 -2.87 -3.09
CA ASP A 115 -6.86 -2.96 -2.19
C ASP A 115 -8.04 -2.14 -2.73
N ALA A 116 -7.75 -1.02 -3.41
CA ALA A 116 -8.76 -0.23 -4.10
C ALA A 116 -9.33 -0.97 -5.32
N GLU A 117 -8.48 -1.59 -6.14
CA GLU A 117 -8.89 -2.40 -7.31
C GLU A 117 -9.74 -3.61 -6.91
N ALA A 118 -9.59 -4.12 -5.69
CA ALA A 118 -10.36 -5.24 -5.18
C ALA A 118 -11.82 -4.88 -4.79
N SER A 119 -12.20 -3.60 -4.78
CA SER A 119 -13.53 -3.15 -4.39
C SER A 119 -14.19 -2.26 -5.43
N ALA A 120 -15.44 -2.61 -5.80
CA ALA A 120 -16.27 -1.79 -6.69
C ALA A 120 -17.03 -0.65 -5.99
N LYS A 121 -16.90 -0.54 -4.66
CA LYS A 121 -17.63 0.44 -3.83
C LYS A 121 -16.79 1.65 -3.45
N VAL A 122 -15.50 1.61 -3.74
CA VAL A 122 -14.57 2.71 -3.50
C VAL A 122 -13.97 3.17 -4.82
N MET A 123 -13.49 4.41 -4.83
CA MET A 123 -12.72 4.97 -5.93
C MET A 123 -11.33 5.33 -5.41
N ALA A 124 -10.29 5.03 -6.21
CA ALA A 124 -8.94 5.45 -5.93
C ALA A 124 -8.67 6.88 -6.44
N ILE A 125 -8.01 7.67 -5.61
CA ILE A 125 -7.39 8.95 -5.93
C ILE A 125 -5.88 8.73 -5.84
N GLU A 126 -5.18 9.08 -6.91
CA GLU A 126 -3.76 8.84 -7.02
C GLU A 126 -2.96 9.72 -6.06
N VAL A 127 -1.98 9.11 -5.40
CA VAL A 127 -0.96 9.84 -4.63
C VAL A 127 0.17 10.21 -5.60
N PRO A 128 0.58 11.50 -5.68
CA PRO A 128 1.67 11.95 -6.55
C PRO A 128 2.92 11.08 -6.42
N GLU A 129 3.55 10.76 -7.54
CA GLU A 129 4.74 9.88 -7.56
C GLU A 129 5.87 10.38 -6.65
N ALA A 130 6.12 11.70 -6.65
CA ALA A 130 7.13 12.33 -5.79
C ALA A 130 6.88 12.12 -4.29
N ALA A 131 5.62 11.96 -3.89
CA ALA A 131 5.25 11.70 -2.50
C ALA A 131 4.99 10.23 -2.18
N ASN A 132 4.78 9.38 -3.20
CA ASN A 132 4.44 7.98 -3.02
C ASN A 132 5.64 7.20 -2.45
N VAL A 133 5.35 6.11 -1.75
CA VAL A 133 6.37 5.26 -1.14
C VAL A 133 6.12 3.83 -1.59
N PRO A 134 6.65 3.43 -2.77
CA PRO A 134 6.39 2.11 -3.31
C PRO A 134 6.85 1.00 -2.36
N ALA A 135 5.95 0.06 -2.07
CA ALA A 135 6.29 -1.17 -1.37
C ALA A 135 6.91 -2.16 -2.36
N ARG A 136 7.99 -2.83 -1.94
CA ARG A 136 8.64 -3.89 -2.72
C ARG A 136 8.29 -5.26 -2.15
N TYR A 137 7.96 -6.21 -3.02
CA TYR A 137 7.68 -7.59 -2.66
C TYR A 137 8.75 -8.52 -3.20
N ASP A 138 9.44 -9.15 -2.26
CA ASP A 138 10.53 -10.08 -2.51
C ASP A 138 10.11 -11.49 -2.08
N GLY A 139 10.55 -12.49 -2.82
CA GLY A 139 10.51 -13.91 -2.45
C GLY A 139 11.92 -14.46 -2.29
N VAL A 140 12.09 -15.52 -1.51
CA VAL A 140 13.35 -16.26 -1.44
C VAL A 140 13.09 -17.72 -1.15
N VAL A 141 13.85 -18.61 -1.79
CA VAL A 141 13.81 -20.05 -1.46
C VAL A 141 14.55 -20.28 -0.15
N VAL A 142 13.91 -20.95 0.81
CA VAL A 142 14.53 -21.32 2.09
C VAL A 142 15.35 -22.61 1.95
N LYS A 143 16.41 -22.76 2.74
CA LYS A 143 17.27 -23.97 2.73
C LYS A 143 16.54 -25.25 3.12
N SER A 144 15.45 -25.12 3.89
CA SER A 144 14.62 -26.25 4.31
C SER A 144 13.53 -26.62 3.31
N ALA A 145 13.54 -26.04 2.10
CA ALA A 145 12.59 -26.41 1.05
C ALA A 145 12.76 -27.89 0.69
N GLU A 146 11.67 -28.65 0.69
CA GLU A 146 11.67 -30.07 0.33
C GLU A 146 12.03 -30.27 -1.16
N ASP A 147 11.61 -29.34 -2.01
CA ASP A 147 11.99 -29.27 -3.42
C ASP A 147 12.50 -27.85 -3.77
N PRO A 148 13.81 -27.60 -3.59
CA PRO A 148 14.41 -26.31 -3.93
C PRO A 148 14.31 -25.97 -5.42
N SER A 149 14.30 -26.98 -6.29
CA SER A 149 14.24 -26.78 -7.74
C SER A 149 12.87 -26.25 -8.16
N ALA A 150 11.79 -26.86 -7.65
CA ALA A 150 10.43 -26.39 -7.90
C ALA A 150 10.19 -25.00 -7.29
N ALA A 151 10.71 -24.74 -6.08
CA ALA A 151 10.57 -23.44 -5.44
C ALA A 151 11.26 -22.32 -6.23
N THR A 152 12.47 -22.56 -6.75
CA THR A 152 13.17 -21.62 -7.63
C THR A 152 12.38 -21.41 -8.93
N ALA A 153 11.95 -22.49 -9.59
CA ALA A 153 11.17 -22.40 -10.82
C ALA A 153 9.87 -21.60 -10.64
N PHE A 154 9.20 -21.72 -9.49
CA PHE A 154 8.02 -20.92 -9.17
C PHE A 154 8.35 -19.43 -9.01
N LEU A 155 9.40 -19.08 -8.27
CA LEU A 155 9.80 -17.67 -8.10
C LEU A 155 10.24 -17.05 -9.42
N ASP A 156 10.99 -17.78 -10.25
CA ASP A 156 11.41 -17.32 -11.57
C ASP A 156 10.20 -17.13 -12.50
N TRP A 157 9.23 -18.05 -12.48
CA TRP A 157 7.99 -17.91 -13.23
C TRP A 157 7.15 -16.71 -12.76
N LEU A 158 7.03 -16.52 -11.44
CA LEU A 158 6.28 -15.41 -10.84
C LEU A 158 6.90 -14.04 -11.18
N ALA A 159 8.23 -13.95 -11.18
CA ALA A 159 8.95 -12.76 -11.61
C ALA A 159 9.04 -12.61 -13.15
N GLY A 160 8.76 -13.69 -13.90
CA GLY A 160 8.77 -13.73 -15.35
C GLY A 160 7.51 -13.15 -16.02
N PRO A 161 7.45 -13.14 -17.36
CA PRO A 161 6.40 -12.44 -18.12
C PRO A 161 4.96 -12.82 -17.75
N ASP A 162 4.69 -14.11 -17.56
CA ASP A 162 3.35 -14.60 -17.21
C ASP A 162 2.92 -14.13 -15.82
N GLY A 163 3.81 -14.27 -14.82
CA GLY A 163 3.57 -13.80 -13.47
C GLY A 163 3.39 -12.27 -13.41
N GLN A 164 4.23 -11.51 -14.12
CA GLN A 164 4.08 -10.06 -14.23
C GLN A 164 2.74 -9.66 -14.86
N ALA A 165 2.30 -10.34 -15.93
CA ALA A 165 1.01 -10.04 -16.56
C ALA A 165 -0.18 -10.26 -15.60
N ILE A 166 -0.11 -11.28 -14.74
CA ILE A 166 -1.12 -11.52 -13.71
C ILE A 166 -1.08 -10.43 -12.65
N LEU A 167 0.11 -10.11 -12.13
CA LEU A 167 0.31 -9.11 -11.08
C LEU A 167 -0.11 -7.71 -11.54
N THR A 168 0.27 -7.29 -12.75
CA THR A 168 -0.15 -5.99 -13.32
C THR A 168 -1.66 -5.90 -13.46
N ARG A 169 -2.33 -6.98 -13.90
CA ARG A 169 -3.81 -7.02 -13.99
C ARG A 169 -4.48 -6.87 -12.62
N ALA A 170 -3.82 -7.35 -11.56
CA ALA A 170 -4.28 -7.22 -10.19
C ALA A 170 -3.87 -5.88 -9.54
N GLY A 171 -3.24 -4.95 -10.27
CA GLY A 171 -2.88 -3.60 -9.81
C GLY A 171 -1.49 -3.47 -9.18
N PHE A 172 -0.68 -4.53 -9.18
CA PHE A 172 0.70 -4.48 -8.66
C PHE A 172 1.62 -3.74 -9.64
N LEU A 173 2.62 -3.06 -9.08
CA LEU A 173 3.74 -2.53 -9.85
C LEU A 173 4.64 -3.69 -10.33
N PRO A 174 5.27 -3.56 -11.51
CA PRO A 174 6.19 -4.55 -12.02
C PRO A 174 7.41 -4.69 -11.08
N ALA A 175 8.08 -5.84 -11.17
CA ALA A 175 9.36 -6.04 -10.51
C ALA A 175 10.38 -4.98 -10.99
N SER A 176 10.99 -4.27 -10.04
CA SER A 176 12.08 -3.30 -10.24
C SER A 176 13.17 -3.53 -9.22
#